data_AF-A0A2R6NK57-F1
#
_entry.id   AF-A0A2R6NK57-F1
#
_cell.length_a   1.000
_cell.length_b   1.000
_cell.length_c   1.000
_cell.angle_alpha   90.00
_cell.angle_beta   90.00
_cell.angle_gamma   90.00
#
_symmetry.space_group_name_H-M   'P 1'
#
loop_
_entity.id
_entity.type
_entity.pdbx_description
1 polymer ?
#
loop_
_entity_poly.entity_id
_entity_poly.type
_entity_poly.pdbx_seq_one_letter_code
_entity_poly.pdbx_strand_id
1 'polypeptide(L)'
;MYRLIASFLGWRFIPDLLAGQLIIYLHLFYARVLGGHPPAPNTLEYIKHRRYLYALVVFSYAVYTFYHAATSIGPNYYELLGVEPTADEGALKAGFRAFARKYHPDRAGPQAESLFMEVRDAYEALKDPVTRFAYDRQAL
;
A
#
# COMPACT_ATOMS: atom_id res chain seq x y z
N MET A 1 -2.55 20.62 -4.92
CA MET A 1 -1.20 21.13 -5.26
C MET A 1 -0.25 21.20 -4.06
N TYR A 2 -0.62 21.84 -2.94
CA TYR A 2 0.23 21.94 -1.73
C TYR A 2 0.59 20.60 -1.04
N ARG A 3 -0.31 19.60 -1.03
CA ARG A 3 -0.06 18.27 -0.43
C ARG A 3 1.05 17.47 -1.14
N LEU A 4 1.20 17.63 -2.46
CA LEU A 4 2.23 16.93 -3.24
C LEU A 4 3.63 17.53 -3.00
N ILE A 5 3.71 18.85 -2.93
CA ILE A 5 4.97 19.59 -2.73
C ILE A 5 5.51 19.34 -1.31
N ALA A 6 4.63 19.32 -0.29
CA ALA A 6 5.03 19.03 1.09
C ALA A 6 5.53 17.58 1.28
N SER A 7 4.90 16.61 0.61
CA SER A 7 5.34 15.20 0.65
C SER A 7 6.70 15.01 -0.03
N PHE A 8 6.93 15.66 -1.18
CA PHE A 8 8.20 15.63 -1.89
C PHE A 8 9.35 16.29 -1.11
N LEU A 9 9.10 17.45 -0.49
CA LEU A 9 10.11 18.10 0.35
C LEU A 9 10.42 17.27 1.60
N GLY A 10 9.41 16.67 2.24
CA GLY A 10 9.64 15.78 3.40
C GLY A 10 10.55 14.60 3.05
N TRP A 11 10.26 13.93 1.93
CA TRP A 11 11.04 12.77 1.46
C TRP A 11 12.49 13.08 1.09
N ARG A 12 12.80 14.34 0.78
CA ARG A 12 14.16 14.78 0.49
C ARG A 12 15.06 14.86 1.74
N PHE A 13 14.50 15.15 2.91
CA PHE A 13 15.29 15.39 4.14
C PHE A 13 15.16 14.28 5.18
N ILE A 14 14.04 13.56 5.21
CA ILE A 14 13.78 12.50 6.18
C ILE A 14 14.83 11.37 6.13
N PRO A 15 15.22 10.84 4.95
CA PRO A 15 16.20 9.76 4.88
C PRO A 15 17.59 10.18 5.41
N ASP A 16 18.01 11.41 5.14
CA ASP A 16 19.28 11.94 5.62
C ASP A 16 19.30 12.19 7.12
N LEU A 17 18.19 12.69 7.67
CA LEU A 17 18.05 12.95 9.10
C LEU A 17 17.99 11.64 9.90
N LEU A 18 17.28 10.63 9.38
CA LEU A 18 17.24 9.28 9.96
C LEU A 18 18.61 8.59 9.86
N ALA A 19 19.30 8.66 8.72
CA ALA A 19 20.64 8.08 8.57
C ALA A 19 21.65 8.71 9.54
N GLY A 20 21.55 10.02 9.77
CA GLY A 20 22.40 10.75 10.72
C GLY A 20 22.16 10.36 12.18
N GLN A 21 20.95 9.96 12.58
CA GLN A 21 20.69 9.48 13.94
C GLN A 21 20.98 7.99 14.10
N LEU A 22 20.66 7.17 13.09
CA LEU A 22 20.86 5.72 13.12
C LEU A 22 22.34 5.34 13.15
N ILE A 23 23.22 6.14 12.55
CA ILE A 23 24.67 5.91 12.58
C ILE A 23 25.22 5.95 14.01
N ILE A 24 24.62 6.74 14.92
CA ILE A 24 25.05 6.82 16.32
C ILE A 24 24.76 5.49 17.03
N TYR A 25 23.55 4.95 16.84
CA TYR A 25 23.17 3.65 17.41
C TYR A 25 24.01 2.50 16.85
N LEU A 26 24.30 2.51 15.55
CA LEU A 26 25.18 1.51 14.93
C LEU A 26 26.59 1.56 15.53
N HIS A 27 27.18 2.74 15.67
CA HIS A 27 28.53 2.89 16.21
C HIS A 27 28.60 2.54 17.71
N LEU A 28 27.57 2.85 18.49
CA LEU A 28 27.47 2.42 19.89
C LEU A 28 27.34 0.90 20.00
N PHE A 29 26.57 0.26 19.13
CA PHE A 29 26.44 -1.20 19.06
C PHE A 29 27.76 -1.87 18.65
N TYR A 30 28.40 -1.39 17.57
CA TYR A 30 29.69 -1.91 17.10
C TYR A 30 30.79 -1.77 18.16
N ALA A 31 30.88 -0.62 18.83
CA ALA A 31 31.84 -0.40 19.91
C ALA A 31 31.62 -1.34 21.09
N ARG A 32 30.36 -1.69 21.39
CA ARG A 32 30.00 -2.55 22.52
C ARG A 32 30.12 -4.04 22.22
N VAL A 33 29.89 -4.47 20.98
CA VAL A 33 29.82 -5.90 20.60
C VAL A 33 31.07 -6.39 19.89
N LEU A 34 31.69 -5.57 19.03
CA LEU A 34 32.83 -5.96 18.20
C LEU A 34 34.16 -5.35 18.69
N GLY A 35 34.13 -4.49 19.72
CA GLY A 35 35.33 -3.97 20.38
C GLY A 35 36.18 -2.99 19.55
N GLY A 36 35.64 -2.48 18.44
CA GLY A 36 36.33 -1.52 17.57
C GLY A 36 36.01 -0.06 17.93
N HIS A 37 36.95 0.85 17.66
CA HIS A 37 36.69 2.29 17.78
C HIS A 37 35.87 2.79 16.59
N PRO A 38 34.85 3.64 16.80
CA PRO A 38 34.06 4.19 15.72
C PRO A 38 34.97 5.03 14.78
N PRO A 39 34.89 4.85 13.45
CA PRO A 39 35.66 5.66 12.52
C PRO A 39 35.35 7.14 12.75
N ALA A 40 36.41 7.97 12.78
CA ALA A 40 36.29 9.38 13.07
C ALA A 40 35.38 10.08 12.03
N PRO A 41 34.61 11.10 12.44
CA PRO A 41 33.83 11.93 11.51
C PRO A 41 34.75 12.47 10.40
N ASN A 42 34.32 12.40 9.14
CA ASN A 42 35.07 12.77 7.91
C ASN A 42 36.15 11.79 7.40
N THR A 43 36.21 10.56 7.90
CA THR A 43 37.03 9.51 7.28
C THR A 43 36.30 8.81 6.12
N LEU A 44 37.06 8.26 5.16
CA LEU A 44 36.51 7.47 4.04
C LEU A 44 35.64 6.30 4.52
N GLU A 45 36.01 5.66 5.64
CA GLU A 45 35.25 4.57 6.26
C GLU A 45 33.91 5.06 6.85
N TYR A 46 33.88 6.22 7.50
CA TYR A 46 32.63 6.84 7.98
C TYR A 46 31.65 7.13 6.82
N ILE A 47 32.17 7.64 5.69
CA ILE A 47 31.36 7.92 4.50
C ILE A 47 30.81 6.62 3.88
N LYS A 48 31.62 5.55 3.81
CA LYS A 48 31.16 4.23 3.35
C LYS A 48 30.06 3.65 4.25
N HIS A 49 30.26 3.69 5.57
CA HIS A 49 29.27 3.21 6.55
C HIS A 49 27.94 3.95 6.42
N ARG A 50 27.98 5.29 6.29
CA ARG A 50 26.77 6.10 6.05
C ARG A 50 26.09 5.74 4.73
N ARG A 51 26.85 5.52 3.66
CA ARG A 51 26.30 5.11 2.35
C ARG A 51 25.65 3.73 2.40
N TYR A 52 26.25 2.76 3.10
CA TYR A 52 25.65 1.44 3.26
C TYR A 52 24.37 1.48 4.09
N LEU A 53 24.37 2.22 5.21
CA LEU A 53 23.17 2.42 6.01
C LEU A 53 22.05 3.09 5.20
N TYR A 54 22.38 4.15 4.46
CA TYR A 54 21.43 4.82 3.58
C TYR A 54 20.87 3.85 2.53
N ALA A 55 21.73 3.08 1.85
CA ALA A 55 21.32 2.11 0.86
C ALA A 55 20.40 1.02 1.46
N LEU A 56 20.71 0.53 2.66
CA LEU A 56 19.89 -0.46 3.36
C LEU A 56 18.52 0.10 3.75
N VAL A 57 18.46 1.34 4.26
CA VAL A 57 17.19 2.00 4.59
C VAL A 57 16.34 2.18 3.32
N VAL A 58 16.93 2.72 2.25
CA VAL A 58 16.21 2.92 0.97
C VAL A 58 15.75 1.59 0.39
N PHE A 59 16.61 0.56 0.41
CA PHE A 59 16.25 -0.77 -0.07
C PHE A 59 15.12 -1.38 0.76
N SER A 60 15.20 -1.31 2.09
CA SER A 60 14.15 -1.82 2.98
C SER A 60 12.81 -1.11 2.76
N TYR A 61 12.84 0.21 2.55
CA TYR A 61 11.65 0.98 2.19
C TYR A 61 11.10 0.59 0.81
N ALA A 62 11.97 0.40 -0.19
CA ALA A 62 11.54 -0.05 -1.52
C ALA A 62 10.87 -1.43 -1.47
N VAL A 63 11.45 -2.37 -0.70
CA VAL A 63 10.86 -3.69 -0.46
C VAL A 63 9.52 -3.58 0.26
N TYR A 64 9.43 -2.76 1.30
CA TYR A 64 8.19 -2.52 2.03
C TYR A 64 7.10 -1.95 1.12
N THR A 65 7.41 -0.89 0.36
CA THR A 65 6.48 -0.26 -0.57
C THR A 65 6.06 -1.21 -1.68
N PHE A 66 6.99 -2.01 -2.21
CA PHE A 66 6.67 -3.03 -3.21
C PHE A 66 5.77 -4.12 -2.62
N TYR A 67 6.10 -4.65 -1.45
CA TYR A 67 5.29 -5.65 -0.76
C TYR A 67 3.89 -5.10 -0.47
N HIS A 68 3.80 -3.87 0.04
CA HIS A 68 2.54 -3.19 0.26
C HIS A 68 1.77 -3.02 -1.05
N ALA A 69 2.39 -2.51 -2.12
CA ALA A 69 1.74 -2.35 -3.42
C ALA A 69 1.25 -3.69 -4.00
N ALA A 70 2.05 -4.74 -3.89
CA ALA A 70 1.71 -6.09 -4.36
C ALA A 70 0.57 -6.71 -3.56
N THR A 71 0.38 -6.30 -2.30
CA THR A 71 -0.69 -6.81 -1.42
C THR A 71 -1.88 -5.84 -1.29
N SER A 72 -1.76 -4.59 -1.75
CA SER A 72 -2.78 -3.55 -1.61
C SER A 72 -3.68 -3.36 -2.84
N ILE A 73 -3.56 -4.21 -3.86
CA ILE A 73 -4.56 -4.25 -4.94
C ILE A 73 -5.81 -4.89 -4.34
N GLY A 74 -6.72 -4.04 -3.85
CA GLY A 74 -8.03 -4.47 -3.38
C GLY A 74 -8.84 -5.12 -4.52
N PRO A 75 -9.82 -5.97 -4.19
CA PRO A 75 -10.62 -6.66 -5.19
C PRO A 75 -11.37 -5.66 -6.07
N ASN A 76 -11.34 -5.90 -7.39
CA ASN A 76 -12.07 -5.07 -8.36
C ASN A 76 -13.59 -5.23 -8.13
N TYR A 77 -14.41 -4.23 -8.48
CA TYR A 77 -15.87 -4.32 -8.41
C TYR A 77 -16.44 -5.51 -9.21
N TYR A 78 -15.80 -5.85 -10.33
CA TYR A 78 -16.15 -7.05 -11.10
C TYR A 78 -15.83 -8.34 -10.34
N GLU A 79 -14.67 -8.40 -9.67
CA GLU A 79 -14.26 -9.55 -8.86
C GLU A 79 -15.13 -9.72 -7.61
N LEU A 80 -15.52 -8.61 -6.97
CA LEU A 80 -16.47 -8.59 -5.86
C LEU A 80 -17.83 -9.18 -6.22
N LEU A 81 -18.32 -8.90 -7.44
CA LEU A 81 -19.56 -9.46 -7.97
C LEU A 81 -19.38 -10.84 -8.61
N GLY A 82 -18.14 -11.29 -8.81
CA GLY A 82 -17.80 -12.55 -9.48
C GLY A 82 -18.20 -12.57 -10.96
N VAL A 83 -18.10 -11.44 -11.65
CA VAL A 83 -18.44 -11.29 -13.07
C VAL A 83 -17.22 -10.86 -13.90
N GLU A 84 -17.27 -11.06 -15.21
CA GLU A 84 -16.23 -10.54 -16.11
C GLU A 84 -16.38 -9.01 -16.33
N PRO A 85 -15.28 -8.29 -16.64
CA PRO A 85 -15.33 -6.86 -17.01
C PRO A 85 -16.20 -6.55 -18.23
N THR A 86 -16.47 -7.57 -19.07
CA THR A 86 -17.33 -7.52 -20.26
C THR A 86 -18.80 -7.81 -19.94
N ALA A 87 -19.14 -8.08 -18.68
CA ALA A 87 -20.49 -8.45 -18.26
C ALA A 87 -21.53 -7.36 -18.62
N ASP A 88 -22.68 -7.81 -19.10
CA ASP A 88 -23.84 -6.96 -19.33
C ASP A 88 -24.60 -6.70 -18.02
N GLU A 89 -25.60 -5.81 -18.08
CA GLU A 89 -26.42 -5.47 -16.91
C GLU A 89 -27.15 -6.69 -16.33
N GLY A 90 -27.53 -7.64 -17.19
CA GLY A 90 -28.15 -8.91 -16.81
C GLY A 90 -27.22 -9.77 -15.94
N ALA A 91 -25.97 -9.93 -16.35
CA ALA A 91 -24.93 -10.65 -15.64
C ALA A 91 -24.56 -9.96 -14.31
N LEU A 92 -24.45 -8.62 -14.29
CA LEU A 92 -24.23 -7.84 -13.06
C LEU A 92 -25.33 -8.11 -12.02
N LYS A 93 -26.59 -8.05 -12.46
CA LYS A 93 -27.75 -8.30 -11.60
C LYS A 93 -27.81 -9.76 -11.12
N ALA A 94 -27.42 -10.71 -11.98
CA ALA A 94 -27.35 -12.12 -11.63
C ALA A 94 -26.26 -12.38 -10.57
N GLY A 95 -25.07 -11.79 -10.74
CA GLY A 95 -23.95 -11.85 -9.81
C GLY A 95 -24.33 -11.28 -8.44
N PHE A 96 -24.88 -10.07 -8.39
CA PHE A 96 -25.35 -9.45 -7.15
C PHE A 96 -26.39 -10.31 -6.42
N ARG A 97 -27.36 -10.88 -7.14
CA ARG A 97 -28.36 -11.79 -6.56
C ARG A 97 -27.74 -13.08 -6.02
N ALA A 98 -26.74 -13.63 -6.71
CA ALA A 98 -26.03 -14.82 -6.25
C ALA A 98 -25.24 -14.55 -4.97
N PHE A 99 -24.55 -13.41 -4.91
CA PHE A 99 -23.85 -12.94 -3.73
C PHE A 99 -24.80 -12.72 -2.56
N ALA A 100 -25.89 -11.97 -2.77
CA ALA A 100 -26.86 -11.64 -1.74
C ALA A 100 -27.52 -12.89 -1.14
N ARG A 101 -27.78 -13.94 -1.93
CA ARG A 101 -28.31 -15.21 -1.40
C ARG A 101 -27.34 -15.91 -0.45
N LYS A 102 -26.04 -15.79 -0.67
CA LYS A 102 -25.00 -16.47 0.10
C LYS A 102 -24.59 -15.69 1.35
N TYR A 103 -24.56 -14.36 1.26
CA TYR A 103 -24.02 -13.48 2.29
C TYR A 103 -25.03 -12.46 2.84
N HIS A 104 -26.34 -12.73 2.72
CA HIS A 104 -27.36 -11.86 3.30
C HIS A 104 -27.09 -11.63 4.80
N PRO A 105 -27.12 -10.39 5.31
CA PRO A 105 -26.81 -10.08 6.71
C PRO A 105 -27.69 -10.87 7.70
N ASP A 106 -28.96 -11.13 7.35
CA ASP A 106 -29.86 -11.97 8.17
C ASP A 106 -29.36 -13.41 8.37
N ARG A 107 -28.54 -13.95 7.45
CA ARG A 107 -28.06 -15.35 7.51
C ARG A 107 -26.60 -15.45 7.96
N ALA A 108 -25.77 -14.47 7.58
CA ALA A 108 -24.33 -14.47 7.83
C ALA A 108 -23.92 -13.62 9.05
N GLY A 109 -24.86 -12.87 9.63
CA GLY A 109 -24.64 -12.05 10.82
C GLY A 109 -23.98 -10.70 10.51
N PRO A 110 -23.76 -9.88 11.54
CA PRO A 110 -23.30 -8.49 11.39
C PRO A 110 -21.89 -8.36 10.79
N GLN A 111 -21.07 -9.40 10.85
CA GLN A 111 -19.75 -9.41 10.20
C GLN A 111 -19.83 -9.43 8.67
N ALA A 112 -20.96 -9.88 8.10
CA ALA A 112 -21.20 -9.86 6.66
C ALA A 112 -21.81 -8.55 6.17
N GLU A 113 -22.22 -7.66 7.07
CA GLU A 113 -22.83 -6.38 6.70
C GLU A 113 -21.85 -5.48 5.93
N SER A 114 -20.60 -5.38 6.40
CA SER A 114 -19.56 -4.59 5.72
C SER A 114 -19.31 -5.08 4.30
N LEU A 115 -19.14 -6.39 4.12
CA LEU A 115 -18.95 -7.02 2.81
C LEU A 115 -20.18 -6.84 1.91
N PHE A 116 -21.38 -6.91 2.48
CA PHE A 116 -22.61 -6.70 1.73
C PHE A 116 -22.76 -5.25 1.24
N MET A 117 -22.39 -4.28 2.07
CA MET A 117 -22.37 -2.87 1.68
C MET A 117 -21.36 -2.64 0.54
N GLU A 118 -20.15 -3.20 0.64
CA GLU A 118 -19.11 -3.09 -0.38
C GLU A 118 -19.56 -3.66 -1.74
N VAL A 119 -20.18 -4.85 -1.74
CA VAL A 119 -20.69 -5.47 -2.98
C VAL A 119 -21.91 -4.73 -3.55
N ARG A 120 -22.76 -4.16 -2.69
CA ARG A 120 -23.87 -3.31 -3.15
C ARG A 120 -23.35 -2.05 -3.81
N ASP A 121 -22.37 -1.39 -3.22
CA ASP A 121 -21.79 -0.16 -3.75
C ASP A 121 -21.07 -0.43 -5.08
N ALA A 122 -20.39 -1.59 -5.19
CA ALA A 122 -19.83 -2.08 -6.46
C ALA A 122 -20.91 -2.28 -7.54
N TYR A 123 -22.04 -2.91 -7.20
CA TYR A 123 -23.16 -3.10 -8.14
C TYR A 123 -23.76 -1.78 -8.61
N GLU A 124 -24.03 -0.84 -7.69
CA GLU A 124 -24.59 0.48 -8.06
C GLU A 124 -23.62 1.28 -8.95
N ALA A 125 -22.31 1.20 -8.68
CA ALA A 125 -21.30 1.85 -9.51
C ALA A 125 -21.18 1.24 -10.92
N LEU A 126 -21.35 -0.07 -11.07
CA LEU A 126 -21.24 -0.76 -12.36
C LEU A 126 -22.55 -0.79 -13.18
N LYS A 127 -23.69 -0.59 -12.52
CA LYS A 127 -25.02 -0.63 -13.15
C LYS A 127 -25.27 0.54 -14.09
N ASP A 128 -24.89 1.76 -13.72
CA ASP A 128 -25.02 2.93 -14.60
C ASP A 128 -23.82 3.01 -15.57
N PRO A 129 -24.05 3.04 -16.90
CA PRO A 129 -22.98 3.16 -17.89
C PRO A 129 -22.04 4.35 -17.65
N VAL A 130 -22.55 5.47 -17.11
CA VAL A 130 -21.73 6.67 -16.87
C VAL A 130 -20.78 6.44 -15.70
N THR A 131 -21.27 5.89 -14.59
CA THR A 131 -20.45 5.58 -13.41
C THR A 131 -19.50 4.42 -13.69
N ARG A 132 -19.92 3.43 -14.47
CA ARG A 132 -19.07 2.32 -14.92
C ARG A 132 -17.93 2.82 -15.79
N PHE A 133 -18.19 3.69 -16.75
CA PHE A 133 -17.13 4.29 -17.58
C PHE A 133 -16.15 5.10 -16.73
N ALA A 134 -16.64 5.88 -15.76
CA ALA A 134 -15.78 6.63 -14.85
C ALA A 134 -14.91 5.70 -13.98
N TYR A 135 -15.46 4.57 -13.53
CA TYR A 135 -14.75 3.54 -12.79
C TYR A 135 -13.68 2.87 -13.66
N ASP A 136 -14.05 2.37 -14.84
CA ASP A 136 -13.15 1.69 -15.77
C ASP A 136 -11.97 2.60 -16.17
N ARG A 137 -12.20 3.91 -16.28
CA ARG A 137 -11.13 4.90 -16.54
C ARG A 137 -10.18 5.13 -15.37
N GLN A 138 -10.63 4.92 -14.13
CA GLN A 138 -9.81 5.07 -12.93
C GLN A 138 -9.11 3.77 -12.52
N ALA A 139 -9.68 2.62 -12.91
CA ALA A 139 -9.17 1.28 -12.62
C ALA A 139 -8.10 0.79 -13.63
N LEU A 140 -7.86 1.55 -14.71
CA LEU A 140 -6.77 1.37 -15.69
C LEU A 140 -5.59 2.31 -15.40
#